data_AF-A0A0N4VWW5-F1
#
_entry.id   AF-A0A0N4VWW5-F1
#
_cell.length_a   1.000
_cell.length_b   1.000
_cell.length_c   1.000
_cell.angle_alpha   90.00
_cell.angle_beta   90.00
_cell.angle_gamma   90.00
#
_symmetry.space_group_name_H-M   'P 1'
#
loop_
_entity.id
_entity.type
_entity.pdbx_description
1 polymer ?
#
loop_
_entity_poly.entity_id
_entity_poly.type
_entity_poly.pdbx_seq_one_letter_code
_entity_poly.pdbx_strand_id
1 'polypeptide(L)'
;LIYSIFDIYYTSPIVTNVPSHEITSGIAPAKRLVIFTADGLRSDTFARHPEKSPFLHSLIRERKGVYAISRSHVPTESRPGHVAIFAGFTEDVSAVARGWKHNPVQFDSIFNRSRESWMWGSPDIVTLFDNYPTVHSFMYSSSDEDFGSNEAYKLDEWVFDHVEKFFNETQSDPELKQRLMSDRLVFFLHLLGLDTNGHGNKPRSQEYLDNIEVVDRGIERIQQVINGFFDDNSTAFVMTADHGMTDWGSHGAGTDEEVLTPFVAWGAGVQKSGVTNTISQVDLTPFLAALIGVAVPVNSMGVLPTQALDVSPNYLFKSSLANFLQLKEQFMVLRAEKAKRLWFQEFDTFGLKALESLETEILKLAKLRRFAAASSLFVQNAPYIKKAIFHYHRYDRAFLGAAI
;
A
#
# COMPACT_ATOMS: atom_id res chain seq x y z
N LEU A 1 -12.05 2.44 34.88
CA LEU A 1 -11.45 1.10 34.79
C LEU A 1 -11.54 0.49 33.38
N ILE A 2 -12.71 0.41 32.74
CA ILE A 2 -12.79 -0.15 31.36
C ILE A 2 -12.08 0.76 30.34
N TYR A 3 -12.26 2.08 30.39
CA TYR A 3 -11.54 3.03 29.51
C TYR A 3 -10.00 2.98 29.67
N SER A 4 -9.50 2.80 30.89
CA SER A 4 -8.06 2.67 31.15
C SER A 4 -7.48 1.37 30.60
N ILE A 5 -8.22 0.25 30.60
CA ILE A 5 -7.79 -1.01 29.99
C ILE A 5 -7.61 -0.81 28.47
N PHE A 6 -8.57 -0.19 27.78
CA PHE A 6 -8.41 0.04 26.34
C PHE A 6 -7.21 0.93 26.00
N ASP A 7 -6.96 2.02 26.74
CA ASP A 7 -5.80 2.88 26.45
C ASP A 7 -4.46 2.21 26.81
N ILE A 8 -4.47 1.20 27.69
CA ILE A 8 -3.30 0.37 28.02
C ILE A 8 -3.02 -0.68 26.93
N TYR A 9 -4.06 -1.32 26.40
CA TYR A 9 -3.91 -2.40 25.41
C TYR A 9 -3.88 -1.90 23.96
N TYR A 10 -4.22 -0.64 23.71
CA TYR A 10 -4.31 -0.09 22.35
C TYR A 10 -3.58 1.24 22.24
N THR A 11 -2.42 1.18 21.58
CA THR A 11 -1.53 2.31 21.30
C THR A 11 -1.56 2.57 19.82
N SER A 12 -1.78 3.82 19.41
CA SER A 12 -1.70 4.21 18.00
C SER A 12 -0.37 3.73 17.39
N PRO A 13 -0.38 3.13 16.19
CA PRO A 13 0.85 2.79 15.46
C PRO A 13 1.57 4.05 14.95
N ILE A 14 0.91 5.22 14.99
CA ILE A 14 1.46 6.48 14.50
C ILE A 14 2.45 7.04 15.53
N VAL A 15 3.70 7.14 15.09
CA VAL A 15 4.78 7.84 15.79
C VAL A 15 4.86 9.26 15.21
N THR A 16 4.77 10.27 16.07
CA THR A 16 4.83 11.68 15.66
C THR A 16 6.27 12.19 15.60
N ASN A 17 6.51 13.25 14.83
CA ASN A 17 7.83 13.89 14.67
C ASN A 17 8.93 12.97 14.11
N VAL A 18 8.53 11.97 13.30
CA VAL A 18 9.49 11.11 12.58
C VAL A 18 9.95 11.85 11.32
N PRO A 19 11.26 12.10 11.12
CA PRO A 19 11.74 12.70 9.90
C PRO A 19 11.60 11.73 8.72
N SER A 20 11.41 12.30 7.52
CA SER A 20 11.31 11.54 6.27
C SER A 20 12.61 11.54 5.50
N HIS A 21 12.87 10.44 4.78
CA HIS A 21 14.06 10.26 3.97
C HIS A 21 13.69 10.03 2.49
N GLU A 22 13.99 11.01 1.64
CA GLU A 22 13.76 10.91 0.19
C GLU A 22 14.64 9.83 -0.44
N ILE A 23 14.06 9.02 -1.34
CA ILE A 23 14.81 8.00 -2.09
C ILE A 23 15.78 8.65 -3.09
N THR A 24 15.31 9.65 -3.83
CA THR A 24 16.11 10.39 -4.81
C THR A 24 15.56 11.80 -5.01
N SER A 25 16.45 12.77 -5.24
CA SER A 25 16.08 14.07 -5.82
C SER A 25 16.19 14.10 -7.36
N GLY A 26 16.73 13.02 -7.94
CA GLY A 26 16.88 12.87 -9.39
C GLY A 26 15.72 12.12 -10.04
N ILE A 27 16.02 11.46 -11.15
CA ILE A 27 15.05 10.70 -11.95
C ILE A 27 14.64 9.43 -11.20
N ALA A 28 13.33 9.24 -11.06
CA ALA A 28 12.72 8.01 -10.57
C ALA A 28 12.46 7.01 -11.73
N PRO A 29 12.30 5.71 -11.45
CA PRO A 29 12.00 4.69 -12.46
C PRO A 29 10.72 4.99 -13.26
N ALA A 30 9.68 5.48 -12.58
CA ALA A 30 8.44 5.93 -13.18
C ALA A 30 8.20 7.41 -12.82
N LYS A 31 7.66 8.17 -13.77
CA LYS A 31 7.14 9.52 -13.49
C LYS A 31 5.77 9.47 -12.82
N ARG A 32 5.02 8.40 -13.06
CA ARG A 32 3.66 8.25 -12.56
C ARG A 32 3.32 6.82 -12.21
N LEU A 33 2.49 6.67 -11.20
CA LEU A 33 2.02 5.42 -10.65
C LEU A 33 0.50 5.36 -10.77
N VAL A 34 -0.02 4.31 -11.36
CA VAL A 34 -1.46 4.05 -11.50
C VAL A 34 -1.79 2.82 -10.66
N ILE A 35 -2.70 2.96 -9.71
CA ILE A 35 -3.01 1.93 -8.73
C ILE A 35 -4.50 1.61 -8.82
N PHE A 36 -4.80 0.33 -8.98
CA PHE A 36 -6.14 -0.20 -8.93
C PHE A 36 -6.27 -1.07 -7.68
N THR A 37 -7.24 -0.77 -6.82
CA THR A 37 -7.64 -1.69 -5.76
C THR A 37 -8.99 -2.30 -6.12
N ALA A 38 -8.99 -3.60 -6.41
CA ALA A 38 -10.19 -4.40 -6.65
C ALA A 38 -10.70 -4.91 -5.30
N ASP A 39 -11.50 -4.09 -4.62
CA ASP A 39 -11.93 -4.31 -3.23
C ASP A 39 -12.57 -5.70 -3.08
N GLY A 40 -12.19 -6.45 -2.03
CA GLY A 40 -12.70 -7.79 -1.79
C GLY A 40 -12.27 -8.87 -2.79
N LEU A 41 -11.33 -8.62 -3.72
CA LEU A 41 -10.85 -9.62 -4.67
C LEU A 41 -9.98 -10.69 -4.02
N ARG A 42 -10.48 -11.92 -3.97
CA ARG A 42 -9.74 -13.08 -3.46
C ARG A 42 -8.65 -13.54 -4.42
N SER A 43 -7.48 -13.86 -3.87
CA SER A 43 -6.35 -14.40 -4.65
C SER A 43 -6.69 -15.75 -5.31
N ASP A 44 -7.43 -16.61 -4.61
CA ASP A 44 -7.76 -17.95 -5.11
C ASP A 44 -8.79 -17.93 -6.24
N THR A 45 -9.81 -17.07 -6.16
CA THR A 45 -10.78 -16.89 -7.25
C THR A 45 -10.10 -16.27 -8.47
N PHE A 46 -9.26 -15.26 -8.30
CA PHE A 46 -8.46 -14.68 -9.38
C PHE A 46 -7.61 -15.76 -10.10
N ALA A 47 -6.91 -16.61 -9.33
CA ALA A 47 -6.04 -17.65 -9.89
C ALA A 47 -6.80 -18.81 -10.54
N ARG A 48 -7.99 -19.17 -10.04
CA ARG A 48 -8.80 -20.28 -10.56
C ARG A 48 -9.56 -19.93 -11.84
N HIS A 49 -9.77 -18.64 -12.09
CA HIS A 49 -10.56 -18.14 -13.22
C HIS A 49 -9.76 -17.19 -14.13
N PRO A 50 -8.64 -17.64 -14.73
CA PRO A 50 -7.84 -16.80 -15.61
C PRO A 50 -8.59 -16.32 -16.86
N GLU A 51 -9.65 -17.03 -17.26
CA GLU A 51 -10.56 -16.64 -18.34
C GLU A 51 -11.37 -15.38 -18.03
N LYS A 52 -11.54 -15.04 -16.74
CA LYS A 52 -12.25 -13.84 -16.28
C LYS A 52 -11.35 -12.61 -16.17
N SER A 53 -10.04 -12.77 -16.26
CA SER A 53 -9.10 -11.65 -16.30
C SER A 53 -7.99 -11.87 -17.32
N PRO A 54 -8.33 -12.01 -18.61
CA PRO A 54 -7.39 -12.35 -19.66
C PRO A 54 -6.28 -11.31 -19.84
N PHE A 55 -6.54 -10.01 -19.65
CA PHE A 55 -5.53 -8.97 -19.76
C PHE A 55 -4.49 -9.11 -18.65
N LEU A 56 -4.89 -9.12 -17.39
CA LEU A 56 -3.97 -9.27 -16.25
C LEU A 56 -3.22 -10.60 -16.31
N HIS A 57 -3.90 -11.70 -16.63
CA HIS A 57 -3.23 -13.00 -16.79
C HIS A 57 -2.29 -13.06 -18.01
N SER A 58 -2.51 -12.25 -19.05
CA SER A 58 -1.54 -12.10 -20.14
C SER A 58 -0.24 -11.49 -19.66
N LEU A 59 -0.28 -10.48 -18.77
CA LEU A 59 0.91 -9.86 -18.21
C LEU A 59 1.76 -10.87 -17.43
N ILE A 60 1.09 -11.75 -16.69
CA ILE A 60 1.74 -12.83 -15.92
C ILE A 60 2.36 -13.86 -16.86
N ARG A 61 1.56 -14.42 -17.77
CA ARG A 61 1.96 -15.48 -18.71
C ARG A 61 3.11 -15.05 -19.62
N GLU A 62 3.07 -13.82 -20.09
CA GLU A 62 4.05 -13.24 -21.02
C GLU A 62 5.23 -12.57 -20.29
N ARG A 63 5.27 -12.67 -18.95
CA ARG A 63 6.32 -12.09 -18.10
C ARG A 63 6.52 -10.59 -18.36
N LYS A 64 5.43 -9.86 -18.59
CA LYS A 64 5.44 -8.40 -18.77
C LYS A 64 5.42 -7.63 -17.45
N GLY A 65 5.32 -8.34 -16.33
CA GLY A 65 5.35 -7.78 -14.99
C GLY A 65 5.64 -8.82 -13.91
N VAL A 66 5.31 -8.44 -12.68
CA VAL A 66 5.38 -9.24 -11.45
C VAL A 66 3.98 -9.67 -11.06
N TYR A 67 3.83 -10.95 -10.70
CA TYR A 67 2.67 -11.43 -9.95
C TYR A 67 3.12 -11.98 -8.60
N ALA A 68 2.36 -11.69 -7.55
CA ALA A 68 2.55 -12.23 -6.22
C ALA A 68 1.20 -12.47 -5.55
N ILE A 69 1.22 -13.26 -4.48
CA ILE A 69 0.13 -13.28 -3.51
C ILE A 69 0.46 -12.21 -2.46
N SER A 70 -0.37 -11.18 -2.35
CA SER A 70 -0.29 -10.21 -1.25
C SER A 70 -0.99 -10.80 -0.02
N ARG A 71 -0.36 -10.70 1.15
CA ARG A 71 -0.95 -11.11 2.43
C ARG A 71 -1.33 -9.90 3.27
N SER A 72 -2.63 -9.66 3.39
CA SER A 72 -3.28 -8.68 4.26
C SER A 72 -3.13 -9.05 5.75
N HIS A 73 -3.54 -8.15 6.63
CA HIS A 73 -3.54 -8.32 8.08
C HIS A 73 -4.94 -8.17 8.66
N VAL A 74 -5.16 -8.74 9.84
CA VAL A 74 -6.43 -8.60 10.55
C VAL A 74 -6.51 -7.23 11.25
N PRO A 75 -7.68 -6.58 11.31
CA PRO A 75 -8.93 -7.01 10.70
C PRO A 75 -8.93 -6.76 9.18
N THR A 76 -9.40 -7.74 8.40
CA THR A 76 -9.51 -7.64 6.94
C THR A 76 -10.74 -6.81 6.57
N GLU A 77 -10.63 -5.51 6.79
CA GLU A 77 -11.64 -4.49 6.49
C GLU A 77 -11.03 -3.49 5.50
N SER A 78 -11.87 -2.81 4.73
CA SER A 78 -11.37 -2.02 3.60
C SER A 78 -10.43 -0.90 4.01
N ARG A 79 -10.78 -0.14 5.07
CA ARG A 79 -9.91 0.93 5.59
C ARG A 79 -8.53 0.42 6.04
N PRO A 80 -8.42 -0.54 7.00
CA PRO A 80 -7.13 -1.09 7.41
C PRO A 80 -6.28 -1.62 6.26
N GLY A 81 -6.91 -2.29 5.28
CA GLY A 81 -6.20 -2.80 4.10
C GLY A 81 -5.63 -1.70 3.22
N HIS A 82 -6.42 -0.66 2.92
CA HIS A 82 -5.94 0.50 2.14
C HIS A 82 -4.88 1.31 2.89
N VAL A 83 -5.00 1.47 4.22
CA VAL A 83 -3.95 2.08 5.06
C VAL A 83 -2.66 1.26 5.00
N ALA A 84 -2.75 -0.07 5.05
CA ALA A 84 -1.58 -0.94 4.91
C ALA A 84 -0.91 -0.79 3.53
N ILE A 85 -1.69 -0.70 2.45
CA ILE A 85 -1.15 -0.54 1.08
C ILE A 85 -0.45 0.81 0.90
N PHE A 86 -1.04 1.90 1.40
CA PHE A 86 -0.61 3.27 1.06
C PHE A 86 0.22 3.98 2.13
N ALA A 87 0.10 3.58 3.40
CA ALA A 87 0.86 4.14 4.52
C ALA A 87 1.80 3.11 5.19
N GLY A 88 1.60 1.82 4.94
CA GLY A 88 2.57 0.77 5.26
C GLY A 88 2.54 0.30 6.70
N PHE A 89 1.47 0.57 7.44
CA PHE A 89 1.27 0.06 8.80
C PHE A 89 -0.11 -0.57 8.95
N THR A 90 -0.25 -1.44 9.94
CA THR A 90 -1.52 -2.11 10.25
C THR A 90 -2.27 -1.33 11.33
N GLU A 91 -3.54 -1.00 11.08
CA GLU A 91 -4.43 -0.47 12.12
C GLU A 91 -4.87 -1.59 13.08
N ASP A 92 -5.04 -1.27 14.37
CA ASP A 92 -5.52 -2.21 15.39
C ASP A 92 -7.06 -2.23 15.39
N VAL A 93 -7.66 -3.37 15.75
CA VAL A 93 -9.11 -3.63 15.81
C VAL A 93 -9.86 -2.55 16.62
N SER A 94 -9.25 -2.02 17.68
CA SER A 94 -9.87 -0.96 18.48
C SER A 94 -9.89 0.42 17.81
N ALA A 95 -8.91 0.71 16.95
CA ALA A 95 -8.85 1.95 16.19
C ALA A 95 -9.96 1.97 15.14
N VAL A 96 -10.24 0.81 14.55
CA VAL A 96 -11.39 0.58 13.66
C VAL A 96 -12.71 0.69 14.46
N ALA A 97 -12.82 0.05 15.62
CA ALA A 97 -14.03 0.07 16.44
C ALA A 97 -14.45 1.46 16.97
N ARG A 98 -13.51 2.41 17.10
CA ARG A 98 -13.78 3.78 17.57
C ARG A 98 -14.09 4.79 16.46
N GLY A 99 -13.96 4.45 15.17
CA GLY A 99 -13.87 5.46 14.10
C GLY A 99 -14.35 5.03 12.71
N TRP A 100 -15.45 4.29 12.61
CA TRP A 100 -16.01 3.76 11.34
C TRP A 100 -16.32 4.80 10.25
N LYS A 101 -16.31 6.12 10.53
CA LYS A 101 -16.75 7.14 9.55
C LYS A 101 -15.81 8.32 9.32
N HIS A 102 -14.79 8.51 10.15
CA HIS A 102 -13.85 9.61 9.96
C HIS A 102 -12.52 9.29 10.63
N ASN A 103 -11.40 9.64 10.00
CA ASN A 103 -10.08 9.41 10.55
C ASN A 103 -9.75 10.45 11.66
N PRO A 104 -9.66 10.05 12.95
CA PRO A 104 -9.36 11.00 14.01
C PRO A 104 -7.88 11.44 14.04
N VAL A 105 -6.98 10.76 13.30
CA VAL A 105 -5.54 11.06 13.31
C VAL A 105 -4.98 11.03 11.89
N GLN A 106 -4.52 12.18 11.39
CA GLN A 106 -3.80 12.25 10.13
C GLN A 106 -2.53 11.38 10.18
N PHE A 107 -2.25 10.68 9.09
CA PHE A 107 -1.06 9.88 8.91
C PHE A 107 -0.44 10.11 7.53
N ASP A 108 0.84 9.80 7.43
CA ASP A 108 1.60 9.93 6.19
C ASP A 108 1.35 8.75 5.24
N SER A 109 1.28 9.00 3.95
CA SER A 109 0.93 8.04 2.90
C SER A 109 1.64 8.37 1.59
N ILE A 110 1.56 7.46 0.61
CA ILE A 110 2.11 7.70 -0.74
C ILE A 110 1.53 8.97 -1.40
N PHE A 111 0.26 9.31 -1.11
CA PHE A 111 -0.44 10.43 -1.77
C PHE A 111 0.15 11.79 -1.38
N ASN A 112 0.34 12.04 -0.09
CA ASN A 112 0.94 13.30 0.38
C ASN A 112 2.47 13.33 0.25
N ARG A 113 3.10 12.20 -0.14
CA ARG A 113 4.51 12.13 -0.57
C ARG A 113 4.69 12.35 -2.06
N SER A 114 3.62 12.16 -2.84
CA SER A 114 3.59 12.45 -4.27
C SER A 114 3.59 13.96 -4.53
N ARG A 115 3.91 14.35 -5.76
CA ARG A 115 3.79 15.74 -6.19
C ARG A 115 2.33 16.15 -6.31
N GLU A 116 1.55 15.31 -6.98
CA GLU A 116 0.09 15.43 -7.09
C GLU A 116 -0.54 14.03 -7.18
N SER A 117 -1.75 13.92 -6.64
CA SER A 117 -2.54 12.69 -6.66
C SER A 117 -3.95 12.95 -7.17
N TRP A 118 -4.47 12.03 -7.99
CA TRP A 118 -5.87 12.01 -8.39
C TRP A 118 -6.49 10.66 -8.04
N MET A 119 -7.66 10.69 -7.42
CA MET A 119 -8.28 9.52 -6.81
C MET A 119 -9.74 9.42 -7.21
N TRP A 120 -10.19 8.22 -7.59
CA TRP A 120 -11.56 7.91 -7.97
C TRP A 120 -12.08 6.71 -7.19
N GLY A 121 -13.32 6.75 -6.73
CA GLY A 121 -14.01 5.60 -6.13
C GLY A 121 -14.86 5.96 -4.92
N SER A 122 -14.94 5.03 -3.96
CA SER A 122 -15.83 5.15 -2.81
C SER A 122 -15.46 6.35 -1.92
N PRO A 123 -16.45 7.15 -1.47
CA PRO A 123 -16.21 8.17 -0.45
C PRO A 123 -15.64 7.62 0.85
N ASP A 124 -15.87 6.35 1.21
CA ASP A 124 -15.37 5.76 2.45
C ASP A 124 -13.85 5.45 2.40
N ILE A 125 -13.28 5.32 1.20
CA ILE A 125 -11.86 5.01 0.99
C ILE A 125 -11.09 6.24 0.51
N VAL A 126 -11.61 6.95 -0.49
CA VAL A 126 -10.93 8.10 -1.11
C VAL A 126 -10.71 9.21 -0.09
N THR A 127 -11.69 9.48 0.80
CA THR A 127 -11.58 10.54 1.82
C THR A 127 -10.58 10.23 2.94
N LEU A 128 -10.08 8.98 3.03
CA LEU A 128 -9.02 8.65 3.99
C LEU A 128 -7.71 9.40 3.68
N PHE A 129 -7.49 9.76 2.40
CA PHE A 129 -6.21 10.27 1.89
C PHE A 129 -6.31 11.69 1.28
N ASP A 130 -7.48 12.33 1.29
CA ASP A 130 -7.74 13.57 0.53
C ASP A 130 -7.50 14.88 1.31
N ASN A 131 -7.01 14.79 2.54
CA ASN A 131 -6.82 15.94 3.44
C ASN A 131 -5.61 16.83 3.08
N TYR A 132 -5.16 16.82 1.82
CA TYR A 132 -3.97 17.53 1.34
C TYR A 132 -4.26 18.31 0.05
N PRO A 133 -3.76 19.56 -0.11
CA PRO A 133 -4.04 20.39 -1.29
C PRO A 133 -3.58 19.80 -2.63
N THR A 134 -2.62 18.87 -2.61
CA THR A 134 -2.08 18.19 -3.79
C THR A 134 -2.85 16.93 -4.16
N VAL A 135 -3.95 16.63 -3.46
CA VAL A 135 -4.78 15.45 -3.67
C VAL A 135 -6.15 15.88 -4.19
N HIS A 136 -6.59 15.25 -5.26
CA HIS A 136 -7.84 15.54 -5.95
C HIS A 136 -8.72 14.30 -5.98
N SER A 137 -9.91 14.39 -5.40
CA SER A 137 -10.82 13.26 -5.20
C SER A 137 -12.08 13.41 -6.03
N PHE A 138 -12.49 12.33 -6.69
CA PHE A 138 -13.72 12.21 -7.46
C PHE A 138 -14.48 11.00 -6.96
N MET A 139 -15.71 11.19 -6.49
CA MET A 139 -16.47 10.13 -5.82
C MET A 139 -17.88 10.08 -6.39
N TYR A 140 -18.44 8.87 -6.47
CA TYR A 140 -19.88 8.68 -6.60
C TYR A 140 -20.58 8.98 -5.26
N SER A 141 -21.92 9.01 -5.25
CA SER A 141 -22.66 9.24 -4.01
C SER A 141 -22.56 8.01 -3.11
N SER A 142 -22.44 8.20 -1.79
CA SER A 142 -22.53 7.08 -0.84
C SER A 142 -23.89 6.37 -0.89
N SER A 143 -24.92 7.01 -1.44
CA SER A 143 -26.22 6.37 -1.70
C SER A 143 -26.18 5.34 -2.85
N ASP A 144 -25.15 5.39 -3.70
CA ASP A 144 -25.00 4.49 -4.85
C ASP A 144 -24.35 3.16 -4.43
N GLU A 145 -23.82 3.07 -3.21
CA GLU A 145 -23.23 1.87 -2.59
C GLU A 145 -24.33 0.92 -2.07
N ASP A 146 -25.05 0.30 -3.00
CA ASP A 146 -26.09 -0.69 -2.68
C ASP A 146 -25.54 -2.13 -2.71
N PHE A 147 -25.23 -2.65 -1.52
CA PHE A 147 -24.77 -4.04 -1.29
C PHE A 147 -25.81 -5.12 -1.61
N GLY A 148 -27.06 -4.74 -1.90
CA GLY A 148 -28.10 -5.65 -2.40
C GLY A 148 -28.29 -5.61 -3.92
N SER A 149 -27.56 -4.74 -4.62
CA SER A 149 -27.71 -4.56 -6.07
C SER A 149 -26.98 -5.63 -6.87
N ASN A 150 -27.64 -6.14 -7.92
CA ASN A 150 -27.00 -6.99 -8.94
C ASN A 150 -26.18 -6.17 -9.95
N GLU A 151 -26.11 -4.84 -9.79
CA GLU A 151 -25.43 -3.92 -10.69
C GLU A 151 -24.21 -3.25 -10.03
N ALA A 152 -23.62 -3.89 -9.01
CA ALA A 152 -22.45 -3.40 -8.29
C ALA A 152 -21.27 -3.00 -9.21
N TYR A 153 -21.11 -3.71 -10.33
CA TYR A 153 -20.09 -3.42 -11.35
C TYR A 153 -20.22 -2.01 -11.95
N LYS A 154 -21.38 -1.35 -11.84
CA LYS A 154 -21.57 0.04 -12.32
C LYS A 154 -20.72 1.05 -11.56
N LEU A 155 -20.37 0.78 -10.30
CA LEU A 155 -19.47 1.65 -9.53
C LEU A 155 -18.04 1.58 -10.11
N ASP A 156 -17.61 0.41 -10.57
CA ASP A 156 -16.32 0.24 -11.23
C ASP A 156 -16.32 0.93 -12.62
N GLU A 157 -17.38 0.75 -13.41
CA GLU A 157 -17.54 1.46 -14.69
C GLU A 157 -17.59 2.98 -14.50
N TRP A 158 -18.26 3.47 -13.44
CA TRP A 158 -18.26 4.90 -13.11
C TRP A 158 -16.83 5.41 -12.92
N VAL A 159 -15.99 4.67 -12.19
CA VAL A 159 -14.58 5.05 -11.95
C VAL A 159 -13.81 5.11 -13.27
N PHE A 160 -13.93 4.10 -14.11
CA PHE A 160 -13.24 4.05 -15.40
C PHE A 160 -13.70 5.18 -16.35
N ASP A 161 -15.01 5.39 -16.47
CA ASP A 161 -15.61 6.45 -17.31
C ASP A 161 -15.16 7.85 -16.87
N HIS A 162 -15.03 8.09 -15.56
CA HIS A 162 -14.61 9.40 -15.04
C HIS A 162 -13.11 9.65 -15.25
N VAL A 163 -12.28 8.61 -15.24
CA VAL A 163 -10.85 8.74 -15.60
C VAL A 163 -10.71 9.05 -17.09
N GLU A 164 -11.44 8.37 -17.96
CA GLU A 164 -11.46 8.67 -19.39
C GLU A 164 -11.90 10.10 -19.68
N LYS A 165 -13.01 10.52 -19.06
CA LYS A 165 -13.51 11.88 -19.16
C LYS A 165 -12.47 12.89 -18.69
N PHE A 166 -11.82 12.65 -17.55
CA PHE A 166 -10.77 13.52 -17.01
C PHE A 166 -9.61 13.72 -18.01
N PHE A 167 -9.10 12.64 -18.61
CA PHE A 167 -8.02 12.75 -19.60
C PHE A 167 -8.47 13.40 -20.92
N ASN A 168 -9.73 13.22 -21.32
CA ASN A 168 -10.29 13.90 -22.49
C ASN A 168 -10.43 15.41 -22.25
N GLU A 169 -11.00 15.82 -21.12
CA GLU A 169 -11.19 17.24 -20.75
C GLU A 169 -9.84 17.96 -20.57
N THR A 170 -8.84 17.25 -20.02
CA THR A 170 -7.46 17.73 -19.88
C THR A 170 -6.86 18.21 -21.21
N GLN A 171 -7.26 17.65 -22.37
CA GLN A 171 -6.72 18.10 -23.66
C GLN A 171 -7.05 19.56 -23.95
N SER A 172 -8.14 20.07 -23.38
CA SER A 172 -8.59 21.46 -23.50
C SER A 172 -8.17 22.37 -22.33
N ASP A 173 -7.45 21.84 -21.33
CA ASP A 173 -6.96 22.56 -20.16
C ASP A 173 -5.41 22.56 -20.13
N PRO A 174 -4.75 23.63 -20.63
CA PRO A 174 -3.30 23.72 -20.66
C PRO A 174 -2.63 23.67 -19.29
N GLU A 175 -3.28 24.19 -18.24
CA GLU A 175 -2.73 24.23 -16.89
C GLU A 175 -2.74 22.83 -16.27
N LEU A 176 -3.87 22.13 -16.37
CA LEU A 176 -3.98 20.74 -15.93
C LEU A 176 -3.04 19.83 -16.71
N LYS A 177 -2.93 20.02 -18.03
CA LYS A 177 -1.97 19.28 -18.86
C LYS A 177 -0.54 19.50 -18.41
N GLN A 178 -0.15 20.74 -18.08
CA GLN A 178 1.20 21.04 -17.57
C GLN A 178 1.47 20.32 -16.25
N ARG A 179 0.50 20.30 -15.32
CA ARG A 179 0.61 19.59 -14.04
C ARG A 179 0.78 18.08 -14.24
N LEU A 180 0.00 17.49 -15.13
CA LEU A 180 0.07 16.06 -15.47
C LEU A 180 1.37 15.65 -16.18
N MET A 181 2.01 16.57 -16.93
CA MET A 181 3.30 16.30 -17.59
C MET A 181 4.50 16.34 -16.62
N SER A 182 4.27 16.55 -15.33
CA SER A 182 5.30 16.49 -14.29
C SER A 182 5.64 15.05 -13.87
N ASP A 183 6.29 14.89 -12.71
CA ASP A 183 6.74 13.63 -12.16
C ASP A 183 6.21 13.40 -10.74
N ARG A 184 6.39 12.18 -10.23
CA ARG A 184 5.94 11.74 -8.91
C ARG A 184 4.42 11.84 -8.75
N LEU A 185 3.71 11.49 -9.81
CA LEU A 185 2.25 11.52 -9.86
C LEU A 185 1.65 10.20 -9.40
N VAL A 186 0.51 10.25 -8.72
CA VAL A 186 -0.25 9.06 -8.34
C VAL A 186 -1.68 9.16 -8.86
N PHE A 187 -2.15 8.11 -9.54
CA PHE A 187 -3.54 7.92 -9.93
C PHE A 187 -4.05 6.71 -9.17
N PHE A 188 -5.12 6.86 -8.40
CA PHE A 188 -5.70 5.78 -7.61
C PHE A 188 -7.16 5.56 -8.00
N LEU A 189 -7.49 4.33 -8.37
CA LEU A 189 -8.81 3.89 -8.74
C LEU A 189 -9.23 2.79 -7.75
N HIS A 190 -10.16 3.13 -6.87
CA HIS A 190 -10.80 2.18 -5.97
C HIS A 190 -12.04 1.58 -6.65
N LEU A 191 -12.07 0.26 -6.75
CA LEU A 191 -13.09 -0.51 -7.48
C LEU A 191 -13.87 -1.38 -6.48
N LEU A 192 -15.05 -0.92 -6.09
CA LEU A 192 -15.87 -1.49 -5.00
C LEU A 192 -16.74 -2.68 -5.44
N GLY A 193 -16.97 -2.86 -6.75
CA GLY A 193 -18.00 -3.77 -7.27
C GLY A 193 -17.82 -5.23 -6.85
N LEU A 194 -16.57 -5.69 -6.70
CA LEU A 194 -16.26 -7.05 -6.28
C LEU A 194 -16.61 -7.32 -4.81
N ASP A 195 -16.28 -6.42 -3.88
CA ASP A 195 -16.66 -6.56 -2.47
C ASP A 195 -18.18 -6.56 -2.32
N THR A 196 -18.85 -5.63 -2.99
CA THR A 196 -20.32 -5.51 -3.01
C THR A 196 -20.98 -6.80 -3.51
N ASN A 197 -20.50 -7.35 -4.63
CA ASN A 197 -20.96 -8.64 -5.13
C ASN A 197 -20.60 -9.81 -4.21
N GLY A 198 -19.45 -9.75 -3.54
CA GLY A 198 -19.04 -10.75 -2.57
C GLY A 198 -20.04 -10.84 -1.42
N HIS A 199 -20.45 -9.71 -0.84
CA HIS A 199 -21.43 -9.66 0.25
C HIS A 199 -22.79 -10.17 -0.20
N GLY A 200 -23.31 -9.60 -1.30
CA GLY A 200 -24.66 -9.88 -1.82
C GLY A 200 -24.80 -11.28 -2.44
N ASN A 201 -23.89 -11.63 -3.35
CA ASN A 201 -24.00 -12.79 -4.24
C ASN A 201 -23.03 -13.93 -3.93
N LYS A 202 -22.01 -13.70 -3.10
CA LYS A 202 -20.97 -14.66 -2.68
C LYS A 202 -19.82 -14.79 -3.70
N PRO A 203 -18.58 -15.07 -3.26
CA PRO A 203 -17.38 -14.94 -4.10
C PRO A 203 -17.17 -16.07 -5.12
N ARG A 204 -18.15 -16.96 -5.27
CA ARG A 204 -18.20 -18.01 -6.30
C ARG A 204 -19.39 -17.84 -7.26
N SER A 205 -20.16 -16.77 -7.11
CA SER A 205 -21.32 -16.51 -7.96
C SER A 205 -20.89 -16.05 -9.35
N GLN A 206 -21.82 -16.13 -10.30
CA GLN A 206 -21.56 -15.64 -11.65
C GLN A 206 -21.40 -14.11 -11.66
N GLU A 207 -22.15 -13.39 -10.83
CA GLU A 207 -22.07 -11.94 -10.66
C GLU A 207 -20.67 -11.50 -10.19
N TYR A 208 -20.11 -12.17 -9.19
CA TYR A 208 -18.74 -11.89 -8.74
C TYR A 208 -17.71 -12.19 -9.84
N LEU A 209 -17.83 -13.33 -10.53
CA LEU A 209 -16.92 -13.71 -11.62
C LEU A 209 -17.02 -12.77 -12.83
N ASP A 210 -18.23 -12.33 -13.19
CA ASP A 210 -18.46 -11.38 -14.28
C ASP A 210 -17.94 -9.98 -13.91
N ASN A 211 -17.99 -9.60 -12.63
CA ASN A 211 -17.38 -8.36 -12.17
C ASN A 211 -15.84 -8.40 -12.27
N ILE A 212 -15.18 -9.56 -12.11
CA ILE A 212 -13.73 -9.68 -12.37
C ILE A 212 -13.43 -9.33 -13.84
N GLU A 213 -14.30 -9.74 -14.76
CA GLU A 213 -14.16 -9.43 -16.19
C GLU A 213 -14.36 -7.94 -16.48
N VAL A 214 -15.29 -7.28 -15.79
CA VAL A 214 -15.46 -5.82 -15.86
C VAL A 214 -14.19 -5.11 -15.39
N VAL A 215 -13.64 -5.50 -14.24
CA VAL A 215 -12.41 -4.93 -13.68
C VAL A 215 -11.22 -5.13 -14.63
N ASP A 216 -11.02 -6.33 -15.16
CA ASP A 216 -9.90 -6.62 -16.06
C ASP A 216 -9.96 -5.78 -17.35
N ARG A 217 -11.13 -5.71 -17.99
CA ARG A 217 -11.33 -4.88 -19.20
C ARG A 217 -11.15 -3.40 -18.90
N GLY A 218 -11.67 -2.91 -17.77
CA GLY A 218 -11.51 -1.52 -17.36
C GLY A 218 -10.05 -1.15 -17.10
N ILE A 219 -9.29 -2.02 -16.43
CA ILE A 219 -7.84 -1.83 -16.23
C ILE A 219 -7.11 -1.74 -17.58
N GLU A 220 -7.41 -2.63 -18.54
CA GLU A 220 -6.82 -2.57 -19.88
C GLU A 220 -7.16 -1.24 -20.58
N ARG A 221 -8.42 -0.80 -20.50
CA ARG A 221 -8.93 0.45 -21.05
C ARG A 221 -8.18 1.67 -20.46
N ILE A 222 -8.04 1.75 -19.15
CA ILE A 222 -7.30 2.84 -18.49
C ILE A 222 -5.82 2.83 -18.84
N GLN A 223 -5.20 1.65 -18.94
CA GLN A 223 -3.82 1.57 -19.43
C GLN A 223 -3.68 2.21 -20.82
N GLN A 224 -4.61 1.91 -21.75
CA GLN A 224 -4.58 2.46 -23.10
C GLN A 224 -4.74 3.99 -23.08
N VAL A 225 -5.67 4.52 -22.28
CA VAL A 225 -5.88 5.96 -22.10
C VAL A 225 -4.62 6.66 -21.61
N ILE A 226 -4.02 6.14 -20.52
CA ILE A 226 -2.85 6.75 -19.89
C ILE A 226 -1.63 6.66 -20.81
N ASN A 227 -1.40 5.50 -21.43
CA ASN A 227 -0.29 5.34 -22.36
C ASN A 227 -0.45 6.23 -23.60
N GLY A 228 -1.67 6.35 -24.15
CA GLY A 228 -1.93 7.24 -25.28
C GLY A 228 -1.80 8.72 -24.95
N PHE A 229 -2.14 9.13 -23.72
CA PHE A 229 -2.03 10.53 -23.28
C PHE A 229 -0.57 10.96 -23.03
N PHE A 230 0.24 10.12 -22.38
CA PHE A 230 1.61 10.46 -22.00
C PHE A 230 2.69 10.06 -23.01
N ASP A 231 2.51 8.92 -23.69
CA ASP A 231 3.39 8.40 -24.76
C ASP A 231 4.91 8.43 -24.44
N ASP A 232 5.29 8.16 -23.19
CA ASP A 232 6.70 8.27 -22.75
C ASP A 232 7.24 7.01 -22.04
N ASN A 233 6.45 5.92 -22.01
CA ASN A 233 6.76 4.66 -21.32
C ASN A 233 7.22 4.83 -19.85
N SER A 234 6.85 5.93 -19.19
CA SER A 234 7.30 6.29 -17.84
C SER A 234 6.21 6.09 -16.77
N THR A 235 5.28 5.18 -17.03
CA THR A 235 4.17 4.83 -16.13
C THR A 235 4.38 3.44 -15.54
N ALA A 236 4.22 3.33 -14.22
CA ALA A 236 4.07 2.04 -13.53
C ALA A 236 2.61 1.81 -13.17
N PHE A 237 2.17 0.57 -13.25
CA PHE A 237 0.80 0.15 -12.94
C PHE A 237 0.84 -0.95 -11.87
N VAL A 238 -0.11 -0.89 -10.94
CA VAL A 238 -0.29 -1.88 -9.86
C VAL A 238 -1.77 -2.19 -9.70
N MET A 239 -2.12 -3.48 -9.74
CA MET A 239 -3.42 -4.02 -9.35
C MET A 239 -3.24 -4.86 -8.09
N THR A 240 -4.07 -4.62 -7.07
CA THR A 240 -4.13 -5.44 -5.85
C THR A 240 -5.53 -5.43 -5.26
N ALA A 241 -5.73 -6.15 -4.15
CA ALA A 241 -6.86 -5.92 -3.24
C ALA A 241 -6.39 -5.68 -1.81
N ASP A 242 -7.24 -5.03 -1.05
CA ASP A 242 -7.15 -4.73 0.39
C ASP A 242 -7.48 -5.95 1.26
N HIS A 243 -8.49 -6.72 0.88
CA HIS A 243 -8.81 -8.04 1.43
C HIS A 243 -9.48 -8.93 0.38
N GLY A 244 -9.65 -10.21 0.74
CA GLY A 244 -10.59 -11.11 0.10
C GLY A 244 -11.83 -11.29 0.96
N MET A 245 -12.47 -12.46 0.92
CA MET A 245 -13.60 -12.77 1.77
C MET A 245 -13.94 -14.26 1.85
N THR A 246 -14.64 -14.64 2.91
CA THR A 246 -15.14 -16.00 3.14
C THR A 246 -16.15 -16.46 2.09
N ASP A 247 -16.34 -17.78 1.97
CA ASP A 247 -17.29 -18.38 1.01
C ASP A 247 -18.75 -17.92 1.23
N TRP A 248 -19.13 -17.45 2.42
CA TRP A 248 -20.48 -16.95 2.72
C TRP A 248 -20.60 -15.43 2.66
N GLY A 249 -19.64 -14.73 2.07
CA GLY A 249 -19.84 -13.32 1.75
C GLY A 249 -19.50 -12.38 2.90
N SER A 250 -18.45 -12.66 3.68
CA SER A 250 -18.07 -11.86 4.86
C SER A 250 -16.56 -11.79 4.98
N HIS A 251 -16.07 -10.70 5.55
CA HIS A 251 -14.66 -10.48 5.87
C HIS A 251 -14.53 -9.79 7.24
N GLY A 252 -13.31 -9.69 7.75
CA GLY A 252 -12.92 -8.99 8.98
C GLY A 252 -12.06 -9.86 9.91
N ALA A 253 -12.00 -11.17 9.63
CA ALA A 253 -11.21 -12.15 10.34
C ALA A 253 -9.90 -12.45 9.59
N GLY A 254 -9.37 -13.67 9.72
CA GLY A 254 -8.01 -14.02 9.30
C GLY A 254 -7.91 -15.32 8.51
N THR A 255 -8.99 -15.76 7.86
CA THR A 255 -8.94 -16.93 6.96
C THR A 255 -8.06 -16.62 5.76
N ASP A 256 -7.51 -17.65 5.11
CA ASP A 256 -6.65 -17.43 3.94
C ASP A 256 -7.46 -16.82 2.78
N GLU A 257 -8.75 -17.11 2.66
CA GLU A 257 -9.66 -16.47 1.71
C GLU A 257 -9.84 -14.97 1.95
N GLU A 258 -9.72 -14.51 3.20
CA GLU A 258 -9.78 -13.09 3.58
C GLU A 258 -8.44 -12.39 3.45
N VAL A 259 -7.34 -13.04 3.84
CA VAL A 259 -6.03 -12.38 3.91
C VAL A 259 -5.20 -12.48 2.64
N LEU A 260 -5.50 -13.40 1.71
CA LEU A 260 -4.73 -13.57 0.48
C LEU A 260 -5.40 -12.82 -0.68
N THR A 261 -4.73 -11.78 -1.16
CA THR A 261 -5.16 -10.97 -2.30
C THR A 261 -4.21 -11.12 -3.49
N PRO A 262 -4.67 -10.97 -4.75
CA PRO A 262 -3.78 -10.96 -5.89
C PRO A 262 -2.97 -9.66 -5.90
N PHE A 263 -1.73 -9.72 -6.38
CA PHE A 263 -0.92 -8.55 -6.67
C PHE A 263 -0.29 -8.70 -8.05
N VAL A 264 -0.53 -7.73 -8.93
CA VAL A 264 0.06 -7.66 -10.27
C VAL A 264 0.65 -6.27 -10.47
N ALA A 265 1.92 -6.18 -10.81
CA ALA A 265 2.58 -4.91 -11.11
C ALA A 265 3.31 -4.99 -12.45
N TRP A 266 3.28 -3.91 -13.24
CA TRP A 266 3.94 -3.85 -14.55
C TRP A 266 4.27 -2.42 -14.95
N GLY A 267 4.99 -2.25 -16.06
CA GLY A 267 5.41 -0.95 -16.58
C GLY A 267 6.78 -0.50 -16.07
N ALA A 268 6.99 0.81 -16.00
CA ALA A 268 8.29 1.41 -15.74
C ALA A 268 8.84 1.05 -14.35
N GLY A 269 10.09 0.57 -14.30
CA GLY A 269 10.77 0.20 -13.04
C GLY A 269 10.31 -1.12 -12.41
N VAL A 270 9.34 -1.82 -12.99
CA VAL A 270 8.85 -3.11 -12.49
C VAL A 270 9.55 -4.27 -13.17
N GLN A 271 9.90 -5.29 -12.39
CA GLN A 271 10.57 -6.49 -12.88
C GLN A 271 9.71 -7.32 -13.84
N LYS A 272 10.37 -7.92 -14.85
CA LYS A 272 9.75 -8.78 -15.87
C LYS A 272 9.98 -10.27 -15.58
N SER A 273 9.74 -10.67 -14.33
CA SER A 273 10.08 -12.01 -13.83
C SER A 273 8.92 -13.00 -13.81
N GLY A 274 7.69 -12.58 -14.10
CA GLY A 274 6.50 -13.43 -13.92
C GLY A 274 6.16 -13.66 -12.44
N VAL A 275 5.72 -14.88 -12.09
CA VAL A 275 5.28 -15.27 -10.73
C VAL A 275 6.42 -15.16 -9.71
N THR A 276 6.15 -14.54 -8.57
CA THR A 276 7.05 -14.36 -7.41
C THR A 276 6.44 -14.93 -6.13
N ASN A 277 7.20 -14.89 -5.03
CA ASN A 277 6.77 -15.33 -3.70
C ASN A 277 5.71 -14.39 -3.09
N THR A 278 5.09 -14.80 -1.98
CA THR A 278 4.19 -13.97 -1.18
C THR A 278 4.86 -12.66 -0.72
N ILE A 279 4.11 -11.55 -0.77
CA ILE A 279 4.52 -10.22 -0.31
C ILE A 279 3.57 -9.79 0.82
N SER A 280 4.05 -9.15 1.88
CA SER A 280 3.14 -8.60 2.90
C SER A 280 2.47 -7.35 2.36
N GLN A 281 1.20 -7.11 2.65
CA GLN A 281 0.48 -5.94 2.13
C GLN A 281 1.15 -4.60 2.49
N VAL A 282 1.72 -4.49 3.69
CA VAL A 282 2.50 -3.31 4.11
C VAL A 282 3.79 -3.08 3.31
N ASP A 283 4.32 -4.11 2.65
CA ASP A 283 5.52 -4.02 1.81
C ASP A 283 5.22 -3.35 0.45
N LEU A 284 3.94 -3.18 0.08
CA LEU A 284 3.54 -2.42 -1.12
C LEU A 284 3.91 -0.94 -0.95
N THR A 285 3.75 -0.35 0.24
CA THR A 285 4.07 1.07 0.44
C THR A 285 5.50 1.48 0.05
N PRO A 286 6.58 0.82 0.53
CA PRO A 286 7.93 1.14 0.08
C PRO A 286 8.16 0.77 -1.40
N PHE A 287 7.44 -0.22 -1.95
CA PHE A 287 7.49 -0.53 -3.38
C PHE A 287 6.94 0.62 -4.23
N LEU A 288 5.75 1.12 -3.91
CA LEU A 288 5.11 2.25 -4.58
C LEU A 288 5.99 3.50 -4.49
N ALA A 289 6.53 3.80 -3.29
CA ALA A 289 7.45 4.93 -3.10
C ALA A 289 8.72 4.79 -3.96
N ALA A 290 9.28 3.58 -4.07
CA ALA A 290 10.47 3.32 -4.88
C ALA A 290 10.23 3.47 -6.39
N LEU A 291 9.04 3.15 -6.90
CA LEU A 291 8.71 3.32 -8.31
C LEU A 291 8.72 4.80 -8.74
N ILE A 292 8.21 5.70 -7.90
CA ILE A 292 8.16 7.14 -8.18
C ILE A 292 9.24 7.96 -7.45
N GLY A 293 10.13 7.30 -6.69
CA GLY A 293 11.32 7.92 -6.09
C GLY A 293 11.07 8.93 -4.99
N VAL A 294 9.94 8.83 -4.29
CA VAL A 294 9.57 9.69 -3.14
C VAL A 294 10.00 9.06 -1.81
N ALA A 295 9.97 9.82 -0.72
CA ALA A 295 10.18 9.25 0.62
C ALA A 295 9.14 8.15 0.95
N VAL A 296 9.60 7.09 1.63
CA VAL A 296 8.69 6.10 2.21
C VAL A 296 7.90 6.77 3.34
N PRO A 297 6.56 6.60 3.40
CA PRO A 297 5.74 7.13 4.48
C PRO A 297 6.29 6.85 5.88
N VAL A 298 6.25 7.83 6.77
CA VAL A 298 7.12 7.85 7.95
C VAL A 298 6.83 6.77 8.98
N ASN A 299 5.59 6.26 8.99
CA ASN A 299 5.16 5.18 9.87
C ASN A 299 5.12 3.82 9.15
N SER A 300 5.65 3.74 7.92
CA SER A 300 5.70 2.48 7.19
C SER A 300 6.56 1.45 7.93
N MET A 301 5.98 0.29 8.14
CA MET A 301 6.61 -0.93 8.64
C MET A 301 6.94 -1.91 7.50
N GLY A 302 6.73 -1.49 6.26
CA GLY A 302 7.01 -2.28 5.05
C GLY A 302 8.51 -2.48 4.83
N VAL A 303 8.86 -3.60 4.20
CA VAL A 303 10.20 -3.91 3.72
C VAL A 303 10.17 -3.99 2.20
N LEU A 304 10.99 -3.19 1.53
CA LEU A 304 11.03 -3.08 0.08
C LEU A 304 11.18 -4.48 -0.59
N PRO A 305 10.21 -4.93 -1.41
CA PRO A 305 10.34 -6.17 -2.18
C PRO A 305 11.31 -5.98 -3.35
N THR A 306 12.61 -5.99 -3.05
CA THR A 306 13.69 -5.66 -4.00
C THR A 306 13.65 -6.47 -5.30
N GLN A 307 13.16 -7.71 -5.25
CA GLN A 307 13.00 -8.59 -6.40
C GLN A 307 11.94 -8.13 -7.41
N ALA A 308 11.03 -7.23 -7.01
CA ALA A 308 9.96 -6.73 -7.87
C ALA A 308 10.37 -5.49 -8.69
N LEU A 309 11.59 -4.95 -8.47
CA LEU A 309 12.09 -3.77 -9.15
C LEU A 309 13.11 -4.12 -10.24
N ASP A 310 12.97 -3.51 -11.42
CA ASP A 310 13.96 -3.53 -12.51
C ASP A 310 14.68 -2.17 -12.58
N VAL A 311 15.69 -2.00 -11.74
CA VAL A 311 16.41 -0.74 -11.54
C VAL A 311 17.90 -0.99 -11.34
N SER A 312 18.73 0.04 -11.54
CA SER A 312 20.17 -0.08 -11.29
C SER A 312 20.47 -0.50 -9.84
N PRO A 313 21.54 -1.28 -9.57
CA PRO A 313 21.91 -1.67 -8.21
C PRO A 313 22.09 -0.48 -7.26
N ASN A 314 22.59 0.66 -7.76
CA ASN A 314 22.73 1.87 -6.99
C ASN A 314 21.37 2.48 -6.60
N TYR A 315 20.41 2.51 -7.51
CA TYR A 315 19.05 2.98 -7.20
C TYR A 315 18.37 2.04 -6.19
N LEU A 316 18.45 0.72 -6.42
CA LEU A 316 17.91 -0.28 -5.50
C LEU A 316 18.47 -0.12 -4.08
N PHE A 317 19.78 0.16 -3.97
CA PHE A 317 20.42 0.48 -2.70
C PHE A 317 19.89 1.77 -2.07
N LYS A 318 19.74 2.86 -2.83
CA LYS A 318 19.16 4.11 -2.32
C LYS A 318 17.75 3.90 -1.78
N SER A 319 16.90 3.18 -2.50
CA SER A 319 15.55 2.83 -2.05
C SER A 319 15.58 1.96 -0.79
N SER A 320 16.47 0.97 -0.73
CA SER A 320 16.65 0.11 0.45
C SER A 320 17.17 0.91 1.66
N LEU A 321 18.09 1.86 1.45
CA LEU A 321 18.65 2.71 2.48
C LEU A 321 17.59 3.68 3.03
N ALA A 322 16.78 4.31 2.18
CA ALA A 322 15.67 5.16 2.62
C ALA A 322 14.65 4.36 3.46
N ASN A 323 14.32 3.14 3.05
CA ASN A 323 13.45 2.26 3.82
C ASN A 323 14.08 1.85 5.18
N PHE A 324 15.37 1.52 5.21
CA PHE A 324 16.12 1.28 6.45
C PHE A 324 16.07 2.49 7.39
N LEU A 325 16.39 3.68 6.86
CA LEU A 325 16.37 4.91 7.63
C LEU A 325 14.97 5.17 8.19
N GLN A 326 13.91 4.92 7.43
CA GLN A 326 12.55 5.13 7.91
C GLN A 326 12.18 4.23 9.10
N LEU A 327 12.61 2.97 9.11
CA LEU A 327 12.45 2.07 10.26
C LEU A 327 13.35 2.50 11.43
N LYS A 328 14.58 2.94 11.14
CA LYS A 328 15.52 3.46 12.14
C LYS A 328 14.94 4.68 12.85
N GLU A 329 14.33 5.63 12.15
CA GLU A 329 13.78 6.84 12.78
C GLU A 329 12.63 6.52 13.74
N GLN A 330 11.72 5.63 13.34
CA GLN A 330 10.65 5.14 14.21
C GLN A 330 11.22 4.47 15.48
N PHE A 331 12.23 3.60 15.32
CA PHE A 331 12.94 2.99 16.44
C PHE A 331 13.51 4.06 17.36
N MET A 332 14.21 5.05 16.82
CA MET A 332 14.91 6.08 17.61
C MET A 332 13.93 6.96 18.39
N VAL A 333 12.85 7.41 17.75
CA VAL A 333 11.83 8.25 18.39
C VAL A 333 11.14 7.49 19.54
N LEU A 334 10.66 6.27 19.27
CA LEU A 334 9.99 5.45 20.29
C LEU A 334 10.93 5.10 21.44
N ARG A 335 12.16 4.67 21.13
CA ARG A 335 13.15 4.35 22.16
C ARG A 335 13.45 5.58 23.02
N ALA A 336 13.66 6.75 22.41
CA ALA A 336 13.93 7.99 23.15
C ALA A 336 12.76 8.40 24.06
N GLU A 337 11.52 8.16 23.63
CA GLU A 337 10.34 8.37 24.47
C GLU A 337 10.36 7.44 25.69
N LYS A 338 10.60 6.13 25.48
CA LYS A 338 10.60 5.13 26.56
C LYS A 338 11.82 5.21 27.48
N ALA A 339 12.95 5.70 26.98
CA ALA A 339 14.17 5.93 27.75
C ALA A 339 14.02 6.98 28.87
N LYS A 340 12.92 7.75 28.88
CA LYS A 340 12.57 8.68 29.96
C LYS A 340 12.04 7.98 31.22
N ARG A 341 11.69 6.70 31.14
CA ARG A 341 11.16 5.92 32.27
C ARG A 341 12.31 5.52 33.22
N LEU A 342 12.06 5.54 34.54
CA LEU A 342 13.05 5.13 35.55
C LEU A 342 13.44 3.64 35.44
N TRP A 343 12.54 2.81 34.93
CA TRP A 343 12.72 1.37 34.71
C TRP A 343 12.95 1.03 33.23
N PHE A 344 13.56 1.94 32.46
CA PHE A 344 13.86 1.67 31.06
C PHE A 344 14.86 0.52 30.90
N GLN A 345 14.52 -0.39 30.00
CA GLN A 345 15.34 -1.51 29.56
C GLN A 345 15.33 -1.54 28.03
N GLU A 346 16.48 -1.88 27.46
CA GLU A 346 16.61 -2.05 26.02
C GLU A 346 15.89 -3.31 25.55
N PHE A 347 15.53 -3.36 24.27
CA PHE A 347 15.06 -4.60 23.69
C PHE A 347 16.24 -5.58 23.52
N ASP A 348 16.24 -6.64 24.32
CA ASP A 348 17.38 -7.57 24.46
C ASP A 348 17.83 -8.23 23.14
N THR A 349 16.91 -8.43 22.20
CA THR A 349 17.24 -9.10 20.92
C THR A 349 17.86 -8.15 19.90
N PHE A 350 17.49 -6.86 19.92
CA PHE A 350 17.95 -5.87 18.94
C PHE A 350 17.86 -4.44 19.51
N GLY A 351 18.89 -4.01 20.22
CA GLY A 351 18.99 -2.68 20.83
C GLY A 351 19.78 -1.67 20.00
N LEU A 352 20.01 -0.48 20.56
CA LEU A 352 20.66 0.66 19.87
C LEU A 352 22.02 0.29 19.24
N LYS A 353 22.88 -0.41 19.96
CA LYS A 353 24.22 -0.81 19.46
C LYS A 353 24.13 -1.70 18.22
N ALA A 354 23.14 -2.60 18.17
CA ALA A 354 22.95 -3.48 17.01
C ALA A 354 22.49 -2.67 15.78
N LEU A 355 21.60 -1.70 15.98
CA LEU A 355 21.13 -0.78 14.94
C LEU A 355 22.28 0.08 14.38
N GLU A 356 23.11 0.66 15.26
CA GLU A 356 24.28 1.48 14.87
C GLU A 356 25.34 0.64 14.13
N SER A 357 25.58 -0.60 14.58
CA SER A 357 26.49 -1.52 13.90
C SER A 357 25.98 -1.91 12.51
N LEU A 358 24.67 -2.15 12.38
CA LEU A 358 24.03 -2.48 11.10
C LEU A 358 24.16 -1.32 10.11
N GLU A 359 23.83 -0.10 10.54
CA GLU A 359 23.98 1.10 9.72
C GLU A 359 25.44 1.29 9.24
N THR A 360 26.39 1.13 10.16
CA THR A 360 27.82 1.26 9.84
C THR A 360 28.24 0.28 8.74
N GLU A 361 27.82 -0.99 8.83
CA GLU A 361 28.17 -2.01 7.83
C GLU A 361 27.45 -1.77 6.50
N ILE A 362 26.17 -1.37 6.51
CA ILE A 362 25.42 -0.98 5.29
C ILE A 362 26.16 0.14 4.56
N LEU A 363 26.53 1.21 5.27
CA LEU A 363 27.22 2.37 4.68
C LEU A 363 28.64 2.01 4.20
N LYS A 364 29.33 1.12 4.91
CA LYS A 364 30.65 0.61 4.48
C LYS A 364 30.56 -0.20 3.19
N LEU A 365 29.59 -1.12 3.08
CA LEU A 365 29.35 -1.87 1.84
C LEU A 365 29.02 -0.94 0.67
N ALA A 366 28.22 0.11 0.92
CA ALA A 366 27.89 1.12 -0.07
C ALA A 366 29.12 1.91 -0.55
N LYS A 367 30.01 2.33 0.36
CA LYS A 367 31.30 2.97 0.01
C LYS A 367 32.18 2.08 -0.88
N LEU A 368 32.13 0.76 -0.64
CA LEU A 368 32.80 -0.24 -1.47
C LEU A 368 32.03 -0.61 -2.76
N ARG A 369 30.93 0.10 -3.08
CA ARG A 369 30.04 -0.16 -4.22
C ARG A 369 29.42 -1.56 -4.24
N ARG A 370 29.36 -2.24 -3.09
CA ARG A 370 28.71 -3.55 -2.92
C ARG A 370 27.21 -3.37 -2.64
N PHE A 371 26.51 -2.69 -3.55
CA PHE A 371 25.11 -2.27 -3.36
C PHE A 371 24.15 -3.43 -3.10
N ALA A 372 24.25 -4.52 -3.86
CA ALA A 372 23.40 -5.69 -3.66
C ALA A 372 23.59 -6.32 -2.26
N ALA A 373 24.82 -6.38 -1.76
CA ALA A 373 25.11 -6.89 -0.42
C ALA A 373 24.56 -5.95 0.66
N ALA A 374 24.68 -4.63 0.48
CA ALA A 374 24.14 -3.63 1.40
C ALA A 374 22.61 -3.71 1.49
N SER A 375 21.91 -3.78 0.35
CA SER A 375 20.46 -3.97 0.31
C SER A 375 20.02 -5.28 0.97
N SER A 376 20.70 -6.39 0.67
CA SER A 376 20.37 -7.69 1.27
C SER A 376 20.60 -7.70 2.78
N LEU A 377 21.66 -7.05 3.26
CA LEU A 377 21.95 -6.93 4.69
C LEU A 377 20.82 -6.20 5.43
N PHE A 378 20.27 -5.13 4.86
CA PHE A 378 19.08 -4.48 5.41
C PHE A 378 17.87 -5.43 5.44
N VAL A 379 17.50 -6.01 4.30
CA VAL A 379 16.29 -6.86 4.18
C VAL A 379 16.33 -8.02 5.17
N GLN A 380 17.49 -8.66 5.36
CA GLN A 380 17.68 -9.75 6.32
C GLN A 380 17.53 -9.30 7.78
N ASN A 381 17.82 -8.03 8.10
CA ASN A 381 17.76 -7.51 9.46
C ASN A 381 16.47 -6.72 9.78
N ALA A 382 15.71 -6.31 8.76
CA ALA A 382 14.47 -5.56 8.93
C ALA A 382 13.46 -6.21 9.91
N PRO A 383 13.29 -7.56 9.96
CA PRO A 383 12.43 -8.19 10.95
C PRO A 383 12.82 -7.90 12.40
N TYR A 384 14.10 -7.76 12.72
CA TYR A 384 14.56 -7.45 14.08
C TYR A 384 14.30 -5.99 14.46
N ILE A 385 14.48 -5.06 13.51
CA ILE A 385 14.14 -3.64 13.70
C ILE A 385 12.63 -3.50 13.96
N LYS A 386 11.79 -4.18 13.16
CA LYS A 386 10.33 -4.18 13.32
C LYS A 386 9.91 -4.74 14.68
N LYS A 387 10.53 -5.83 15.15
CA LYS A 387 10.29 -6.38 16.49
C LYS A 387 10.64 -5.38 17.60
N ALA A 388 11.74 -4.65 17.45
CA ALA A 388 12.13 -3.63 18.42
C ALA A 388 11.16 -2.42 18.44
N ILE A 389 10.75 -1.92 17.27
CA ILE A 389 9.72 -0.88 17.14
C ILE A 389 8.44 -1.32 17.86
N PHE A 390 7.97 -2.54 17.57
CA PHE A 390 6.77 -3.09 18.19
C PHE A 390 6.91 -3.27 19.71
N HIS A 391 8.08 -3.69 20.18
CA HIS A 391 8.40 -3.74 21.61
C HIS A 391 8.25 -2.35 22.25
N TYR A 392 8.82 -1.30 21.66
CA TYR A 392 8.72 0.03 22.24
C TYR A 392 7.30 0.63 22.17
N HIS A 393 6.51 0.32 21.14
CA HIS A 393 5.08 0.67 21.13
C HIS A 393 4.32 0.04 22.30
N ARG A 394 4.69 -1.18 22.69
CA ARG A 394 4.03 -1.96 23.74
C ARG A 394 4.75 -1.91 25.09
N TYR A 395 5.78 -1.06 25.22
CA TYR A 395 6.70 -1.06 26.36
C TYR A 395 5.99 -0.94 27.70
N ASP A 396 5.05 -0.01 27.80
CA ASP A 396 4.36 0.29 29.05
C ASP A 396 3.24 -0.74 29.38
N ARG A 397 2.89 -1.65 28.46
CA ARG A 397 1.75 -2.59 28.63
C ARG A 397 1.94 -3.58 29.76
N ALA A 398 3.13 -4.15 29.90
CA ALA A 398 3.39 -5.15 30.94
C ALA A 398 3.29 -4.55 32.36
N PHE A 399 3.72 -3.30 32.53
CA PHE A 399 3.62 -2.59 33.79
C PHE A 399 2.19 -2.14 34.08
N LEU A 400 1.51 -1.57 33.09
CA LEU A 400 0.15 -1.08 33.24
C LEU A 400 -0.86 -2.22 33.41
N GLY A 401 -0.63 -3.38 32.80
CA GLY A 401 -1.44 -4.58 32.97
C GLY A 401 -1.29 -5.26 34.33
N ALA A 402 -0.19 -5.04 35.05
CA ALA A 402 0.01 -5.53 36.43
C ALA A 402 -0.56 -4.58 37.50
N ALA A 403 -0.87 -3.34 37.12
CA ALA A 403 -1.45 -2.31 37.99
C ALA A 403 -3.00 -2.29 37.98
N ILE A 404 -3.61 -3.17 37.19
CA ILE A 404 -5.06 -3.45 37.13
C ILE A 404 -5.29 -4.84 37.69
#